data_AF-A0A0F8YKB2-F1
#
_entry.id   AF-A0A0F8YKB2-F1
#
_cell.length_a   1.000
_cell.length_b   1.000
_cell.length_c   1.000
_cell.angle_alpha   90.00
_cell.angle_beta   90.00
_cell.angle_gamma   90.00
#
_symmetry.space_group_name_H-M   'P 1'
#
loop_
_entity.id
_entity.type
_entity.pdbx_description
1 polymer ?
#
loop_
_entity_poly.entity_id
_entity_poly.type
_entity_poly.pdbx_seq_one_letter_code
_entity_poly.pdbx_strand_id
1 'polypeptide(L)'
;MKSTDYVVYVRTLPCVVCNESPPSDPSHLRAIGMGGNRKKENERHFTAIPMCRLCHSNFHAVGIKEYEDVWDINLYKVALKILAQWL
;
A
#
# COMPACT_ATOMS: atom_id res chain seq x y z
N MET A 1 4.69 10.85 14.74
CA MET A 1 5.32 10.48 13.45
C MET A 1 4.48 11.04 12.32
N LYS A 2 5.09 11.41 11.19
CA LYS A 2 4.33 11.94 10.05
C LYS A 2 3.86 10.81 9.15
N SER A 3 2.63 10.90 8.68
CA SER A 3 2.06 9.97 7.71
C SER A 3 2.84 9.95 6.38
N THR A 4 3.49 11.07 6.01
CA THR A 4 4.40 11.11 4.86
C THR A 4 5.67 10.28 5.08
N ASP A 5 6.17 10.20 6.31
CA ASP A 5 7.35 9.39 6.65
C ASP A 5 7.00 7.89 6.55
N TYR A 6 5.77 7.51 6.94
CA TYR A 6 5.26 6.16 6.71
C TYR A 6 5.24 5.79 5.23
N VAL A 7 4.82 6.70 4.34
CA VAL A 7 4.86 6.45 2.88
C VAL A 7 6.29 6.24 2.38
N VAL A 8 7.26 6.95 2.94
CA VAL A 8 8.68 6.72 2.62
C VAL A 8 9.14 5.34 3.10
N TYR A 9 8.78 4.94 4.32
CA TYR A 9 9.05 3.60 4.85
C TYR A 9 8.42 2.50 3.98
N VAL A 10 7.16 2.63 3.58
CA VAL A 10 6.50 1.63 2.72
C VAL A 10 7.26 1.42 1.40
N ARG A 11 7.83 2.48 0.79
CA ARG A 11 8.60 2.35 -0.46
C ARG A 11 9.85 1.47 -0.32
N THR A 12 10.39 1.34 0.89
CA THR A 12 11.60 0.55 1.14
C THR A 12 11.32 -0.93 1.38
N LEU A 13 10.05 -1.34 1.43
CA LEU A 13 9.64 -2.71 1.66
C LEU A 13 9.44 -3.46 0.33
N PRO A 14 9.66 -4.79 0.29
CA PRO A 14 9.37 -5.61 -0.88
C PRO A 14 7.87 -5.68 -1.14
N CYS A 15 7.50 -6.03 -2.37
CA CYS A 15 6.10 -6.21 -2.75
C CYS A 15 5.44 -7.30 -1.90
N VAL A 16 4.33 -7.00 -1.21
CA VAL A 16 3.63 -7.99 -0.36
C VAL A 16 2.95 -9.12 -1.14
N VAL A 17 2.81 -8.98 -2.46
CA VAL A 17 2.13 -9.97 -3.32
C VAL A 17 3.13 -10.94 -3.94
N CYS A 18 4.17 -10.41 -4.59
CA CYS A 18 5.12 -11.22 -5.37
C CYS A 18 6.54 -11.24 -4.81
N ASN A 19 6.80 -10.56 -3.70
CA ASN A 19 8.14 -10.42 -3.09
C ASN A 19 9.20 -9.76 -3.98
N GLU A 20 8.79 -9.05 -5.04
CA GLU A 20 9.69 -8.19 -5.82
C GLU A 20 10.45 -7.25 -4.88
N SER A 21 11.74 -7.06 -5.16
CA SER A 21 12.59 -6.22 -4.32
C SER A 21 12.15 -4.75 -4.39
N PRO A 22 12.43 -3.94 -3.35
CA PRO A 22 12.18 -2.50 -3.41
C PRO A 22 12.88 -1.84 -4.61
N PRO A 23 12.39 -0.69 -5.11
CA PRO A 23 11.34 0.13 -4.51
C PRO A 23 9.92 -0.33 -4.85
N SER A 24 9.05 -0.32 -3.84
CA SER A 24 7.61 -0.57 -4.02
C SER A 24 6.82 0.74 -4.12
N ASP A 25 5.75 0.73 -4.91
CA ASP A 25 4.74 1.78 -4.88
C ASP A 25 3.91 1.65 -3.58
N PRO A 26 3.62 2.77 -2.88
CA PRO A 26 2.70 2.79 -1.74
C PRO A 26 1.25 2.76 -2.25
N SER A 27 0.67 1.55 -2.28
CA SER A 27 -0.72 1.32 -2.72
C SER A 27 -1.70 1.61 -1.59
N HIS A 28 -2.48 2.68 -1.70
CA HIS A 28 -3.46 3.07 -0.68
C HIS A 28 -4.74 2.25 -0.79
N LEU A 29 -5.08 1.48 0.25
CA LEU A 29 -6.36 0.75 0.32
C LEU A 29 -7.55 1.70 0.49
N ARG A 30 -7.37 2.81 1.21
CA ARG A 30 -8.31 3.94 1.18
C ARG A 30 -7.87 4.95 0.12
N ALA A 31 -8.63 5.03 -0.97
CA ALA A 31 -8.34 5.95 -2.05
C ALA A 31 -8.20 7.41 -1.55
N ILE A 32 -7.12 8.07 -1.98
CA ILE A 32 -6.88 9.50 -1.71
C ILE A 32 -7.75 10.39 -2.63
N GLY A 33 -8.25 9.85 -3.73
CA GLY A 33 -9.01 10.57 -4.75
C GLY A 33 -8.12 11.25 -5.81
N MET A 34 -8.68 11.49 -7.00
CA MET A 34 -8.00 12.27 -8.04
C MET A 34 -7.73 13.70 -7.56
N GLY A 35 -6.55 14.25 -7.89
CA GLY A 35 -6.13 15.59 -7.46
C GLY A 35 -5.68 15.69 -5.99
N GLY A 36 -5.75 14.60 -5.22
CA GLY A 36 -5.30 14.61 -3.83
C GLY A 36 -3.78 14.81 -3.70
N ASN A 37 -3.38 15.70 -2.79
CA ASN A 37 -1.98 16.02 -2.55
C ASN A 37 -1.31 14.95 -1.66
N ARG A 38 -0.56 14.04 -2.28
CA ARG A 38 0.18 12.95 -1.63
C ARG A 38 1.46 13.40 -0.89
N LYS A 39 1.77 14.70 -0.91
CA LYS A 39 2.90 15.30 -0.18
C LYS A 39 2.48 15.94 1.15
N LYS A 40 1.19 15.90 1.49
CA LYS A 40 0.65 16.41 2.75
C LYS A 40 0.24 15.26 3.64
N GLU A 41 0.24 15.52 4.93
CA GLU A 41 -0.26 14.58 5.93
C GLU A 41 -1.69 14.13 5.62
N ASN A 42 -1.91 12.83 5.67
CA ASN A 42 -3.19 12.20 5.37
C ASN A 42 -3.28 10.85 6.09
N GLU A 43 -4.29 10.66 6.93
CA GLU A 43 -4.54 9.40 7.63
C GLU A 43 -4.61 8.18 6.69
N ARG A 44 -5.02 8.38 5.43
CA ARG A 44 -5.12 7.32 4.42
C ARG A 44 -3.76 6.73 4.09
N HIS A 45 -2.67 7.48 4.31
CA HIS A 45 -1.32 6.97 4.14
C HIS A 45 -1.04 5.75 5.01
N PHE A 46 -1.60 5.66 6.22
CA PHE A 46 -1.42 4.51 7.11
C PHE A 46 -2.12 3.22 6.65
N THR A 47 -2.86 3.27 5.54
CA THR A 47 -3.41 2.09 4.87
C THR A 47 -2.59 1.68 3.64
N ALA A 48 -1.45 2.33 3.39
CA ALA A 48 -0.60 2.01 2.26
C ALA A 48 0.13 0.68 2.46
N ILE A 49 0.16 -0.13 1.42
CA ILE A 49 0.95 -1.37 1.37
C ILE A 49 1.96 -1.31 0.22
N PRO A 50 3.13 -1.97 0.36
CA PRO A 50 4.16 -1.98 -0.67
C PRO A 50 3.76 -2.95 -1.78
N MET A 51 3.56 -2.43 -2.99
CA MET A 51 3.32 -3.24 -4.18
C MET A 51 4.29 -2.83 -5.29
N CYS A 52 4.84 -3.80 -6.02
CA CYS A 52 5.55 -3.46 -7.26
C CYS A 52 4.57 -2.86 -8.28
N ARG A 53 5.09 -2.15 -9.28
CA ARG A 53 4.27 -1.43 -10.26
C ARG A 53 3.24 -2.32 -10.96
N LEU A 54 3.60 -3.57 -11.27
CA LEU A 54 2.72 -4.53 -11.93
C LEU A 54 1.55 -4.94 -11.02
N CYS A 55 1.85 -5.43 -9.80
CA CYS A 55 0.82 -5.80 -8.82
C CYS A 55 -0.08 -4.61 -8.46
N HIS A 56 0.49 -3.42 -8.31
CA HIS A 56 -0.26 -2.21 -8.03
C HIS A 56 -1.22 -1.82 -9.17
N SER A 57 -0.79 -1.98 -10.43
CA SER A 57 -1.64 -1.69 -11.59
C SER A 57 -2.78 -2.71 -11.70
N ASN A 58 -2.50 -4.00 -11.47
CA ASN A 58 -3.52 -5.05 -11.46
C ASN A 58 -4.53 -4.83 -10.33
N PHE A 59 -4.06 -4.45 -9.15
CA PHE A 59 -4.91 -4.08 -8.02
C PHE A 59 -5.89 -2.96 -8.38
N HIS A 60 -5.44 -1.91 -9.07
CA HIS A 60 -6.32 -0.85 -9.53
C HIS A 60 -7.32 -1.29 -10.61
N ALA A 61 -6.98 -2.31 -11.41
CA ALA A 61 -7.85 -2.81 -12.46
C ALA A 61 -9.04 -3.63 -11.91
N VAL A 62 -8.80 -4.45 -10.89
CA VAL A 62 -9.82 -5.40 -10.36
C VAL A 62 -10.45 -4.95 -9.04
N GLY A 63 -9.77 -4.09 -8.27
CA GLY A 63 -10.22 -3.63 -6.96
C GLY A 63 -9.97 -4.62 -5.82
N ILE A 64 -10.17 -4.17 -4.58
CA ILE A 64 -9.73 -4.89 -3.36
C ILE A 64 -10.30 -6.30 -3.28
N LYS A 65 -11.63 -6.47 -3.38
CA LYS A 65 -12.28 -7.76 -3.12
C LYS A 65 -11.78 -8.86 -4.07
N GLU A 66 -11.84 -8.60 -5.38
CA GLU A 66 -11.38 -9.57 -6.38
C GLU A 66 -9.88 -9.84 -6.24
N TYR A 67 -9.08 -8.82 -5.90
CA TYR A 67 -7.65 -9.02 -5.67
C TYR A 67 -7.37 -9.89 -4.44
N GLU A 68 -8.09 -9.67 -3.33
CA GLU A 68 -8.00 -10.49 -2.12
C GLU A 68 -8.38 -11.95 -2.41
N ASP A 69 -9.45 -12.17 -3.19
CA ASP A 69 -9.92 -13.50 -3.56
C ASP A 69 -8.90 -14.24 -4.46
N VAL A 70 -8.32 -13.58 -5.46
CA VAL A 70 -7.34 -14.18 -6.39
C VAL A 70 -6.04 -14.58 -5.71
N TRP A 71 -5.59 -13.78 -4.74
CA TRP A 71 -4.30 -13.96 -4.09
C TRP A 71 -4.39 -14.61 -2.69
N ASP A 72 -5.60 -14.97 -2.24
CA ASP A 72 -5.89 -15.47 -0.89
C ASP A 72 -5.19 -14.63 0.21
N ILE A 73 -5.40 -13.32 0.14
CA ILE A 73 -4.73 -12.35 1.00
C ILE A 73 -5.74 -11.40 1.63
N ASN A 74 -5.48 -10.96 2.87
CA ASN A 74 -6.23 -9.87 3.50
C ASN A 74 -5.36 -8.61 3.57
N LEU A 75 -5.60 -7.67 2.67
CA LEU A 75 -4.76 -6.48 2.49
C LEU A 75 -4.82 -5.54 3.69
N TYR A 76 -5.96 -5.41 4.37
CA TYR A 76 -6.07 -4.59 5.58
C TYR A 76 -5.28 -5.19 6.76
N LYS A 77 -5.30 -6.52 6.91
CA LYS A 77 -4.46 -7.23 7.90
C LYS A 77 -2.98 -7.03 7.60
N VAL A 78 -2.59 -7.04 6.33
CA VAL A 78 -1.21 -6.76 5.90
C VAL A 78 -0.83 -5.31 6.22
N ALA A 79 -1.68 -4.33 5.87
CA ALA A 79 -1.46 -2.92 6.19
C ALA A 79 -1.28 -2.70 7.70
N LEU A 80 -2.13 -3.33 8.53
CA LEU A 80 -2.02 -3.25 9.98
C LEU A 80 -0.71 -3.82 10.51
N LYS A 81 -0.24 -4.96 9.98
CA LYS A 81 1.04 -5.56 10.35
C LYS A 81 2.22 -4.64 10.01
N ILE A 82 2.20 -4.06 8.81
CA ILE A 82 3.26 -3.13 8.37
C ILE A 82 3.26 -1.87 9.21
N LEU A 83 2.08 -1.32 9.52
CA LEU A 83 1.96 -0.17 10.42
C LEU A 83 2.54 -0.51 11.80
N ALA A 84 2.16 -1.67 12.37
CA ALA A 84 2.66 -2.10 13.68
C ALA A 84 4.18 -2.33 13.71
N GLN A 85 4.81 -2.70 12.58
CA GLN A 85 6.27 -2.84 12.46
C GLN A 85 7.01 -1.51 12.38
N TRP A 86 6.32 -0.45 11.95
CA TRP A 86 6.90 0.89 11.83
C TRP A 86 6.86 1.69 13.14
N LEU A 87 5.86 1.40 13.99
CA LEU A 87 5.70 1.99 15.32
C LEU A 87 6.76 1.49 16.30
#